data_AF-A0A812CHE5-F1
#
_entry.id   AF-A0A812CHE5-F1
#
_cell.length_a   1.000
_cell.length_b   1.000
_cell.length_c   1.000
_cell.angle_alpha   90.00
_cell.angle_beta   90.00
_cell.angle_gamma   90.00
#
_symmetry.space_group_name_H-M   'P 1'
#
loop_
_entity.id
_entity.type
_entity.pdbx_description
1 polymer ?
#
loop_
_entity_poly.entity_id
_entity_poly.type
_entity_poly.pdbx_seq_one_letter_code
_entity_poly.pdbx_strand_id
1 'polypeptide(L)'
;MLTRKTDYTLQAANGSSNQTYGETSLTLNLGFKRSFPWVFTIAQVRTPILGADFLAHFNLSVNMSSLSLEDKTTNTTRKGITSIYTSTCISATLPEANGMQDLLQKYSQITTPFRYAETIRHNAEHNIYITDPPMYSSPRRLRPDKYKLAKAEFQHMLYLGIIRPPTSPTHLLFIWFQNRTQELEVLVATSGS
;
A
#
# COMPACT_ATOMS: atom_id res chain seq x y z
N MET A 1 -34.11 16.50 15.05
CA MET A 1 -35.21 15.84 14.33
C MET A 1 -34.89 14.35 14.30
N LEU A 2 -35.60 13.53 15.08
CA LEU A 2 -35.33 12.09 15.19
C LEU A 2 -36.02 11.37 14.03
N THR A 3 -35.28 11.05 12.97
CA THR A 3 -35.78 10.30 11.83
C THR A 3 -35.96 8.82 12.19
N ARG A 4 -37.07 8.22 11.73
CA ARG A 4 -37.37 6.79 11.91
C ARG A 4 -36.28 5.96 11.22
N LYS A 5 -35.79 4.94 11.93
CA LYS A 5 -34.85 3.95 11.39
C LYS A 5 -35.47 3.23 10.19
N THR A 6 -34.69 3.06 9.12
CA THR A 6 -35.07 2.31 7.91
C THR A 6 -34.77 0.82 8.05
N ASP A 7 -35.28 0.03 7.09
CA ASP A 7 -35.14 -1.43 7.08
C ASP A 7 -33.78 -1.92 6.55
N TYR A 8 -32.93 -1.02 6.04
CA TYR A 8 -31.60 -1.35 5.53
C TYR A 8 -30.48 -0.65 6.33
N THR A 9 -29.28 -1.22 6.26
CA THR A 9 -28.08 -0.70 6.94
C THR A 9 -26.90 -0.61 5.99
N LEU A 10 -25.94 0.27 6.28
CA LEU A 10 -24.68 0.36 5.53
C LEU A 10 -23.59 -0.41 6.27
N GLN A 11 -22.82 -1.22 5.56
CA GLN A 11 -21.70 -1.94 6.17
C GLN A 11 -20.39 -1.15 6.02
N ALA A 12 -19.68 -0.94 7.13
CA ALA A 12 -18.34 -0.36 7.12
C ALA A 12 -17.28 -1.41 6.71
N ALA A 13 -16.10 -0.94 6.34
CA ALA A 13 -14.98 -1.80 5.94
C ALA A 13 -14.53 -2.79 7.05
N ASN A 14 -14.79 -2.47 8.32
CA ASN A 14 -14.53 -3.36 9.45
C ASN A 14 -15.68 -4.35 9.74
N GLY A 15 -16.65 -4.47 8.81
CA GLY A 15 -17.80 -5.37 8.94
C GLY A 15 -18.94 -4.85 9.82
N SER A 16 -18.75 -3.74 10.56
CA SER A 16 -19.80 -3.18 11.41
C SER A 16 -20.96 -2.59 10.58
N SER A 17 -22.18 -2.72 11.11
CA SER A 17 -23.40 -2.18 10.49
C SER A 17 -23.70 -0.78 11.04
N ASN A 18 -23.84 0.19 10.13
CA ASN A 18 -24.28 1.55 10.41
C ASN A 18 -25.77 1.67 10.11
N GLN A 19 -26.54 2.09 11.11
CA GLN A 19 -27.97 2.29 10.96
C GLN A 19 -28.26 3.44 10.00
N THR A 20 -29.31 3.31 9.20
CA THR A 20 -29.77 4.38 8.31
C THR A 20 -31.14 4.91 8.75
N TYR A 21 -31.43 6.14 8.38
CA TYR A 21 -32.60 6.90 8.83
C TYR A 21 -33.32 7.61 7.67
N GLY A 22 -33.18 7.06 6.46
CA GLY A 22 -33.78 7.58 5.25
C GLY A 22 -32.80 8.37 4.40
N GLU A 23 -33.33 9.24 3.57
CA GLU A 23 -32.59 10.03 2.60
C GLU A 23 -32.91 11.51 2.75
N THR A 24 -31.97 12.37 2.37
CA THR A 24 -32.14 13.82 2.35
C THR A 24 -31.50 14.42 1.12
N SER A 25 -32.21 15.36 0.48
CA SER A 25 -31.67 16.11 -0.66
C SER A 25 -30.85 17.29 -0.13
N LEU A 26 -29.56 17.32 -0.45
CA LEU A 26 -28.66 18.42 -0.09
C LEU A 26 -27.92 18.90 -1.34
N THR A 27 -27.75 20.22 -1.44
CA THR A 27 -26.85 20.80 -2.45
C THR A 27 -25.53 21.15 -1.81
N LEU A 28 -24.49 20.39 -2.13
CA LEU A 28 -23.17 20.56 -1.57
C LEU A 28 -22.38 21.62 -2.36
N ASN A 29 -21.64 22.46 -1.65
CA ASN A 29 -20.63 23.34 -2.23
C ASN A 29 -19.25 22.90 -1.74
N LEU A 30 -18.47 22.29 -2.64
CA LEU A 30 -17.12 21.80 -2.38
C LEU A 30 -16.04 22.85 -2.66
N GLY A 31 -16.43 24.12 -2.85
CA GLY A 31 -15.55 25.21 -3.24
C GLY A 31 -15.19 25.21 -4.72
N PHE A 32 -15.76 24.33 -5.55
CA PHE A 32 -15.66 24.45 -7.01
C PHE A 32 -16.57 25.56 -7.55
N LYS A 33 -16.44 25.89 -8.83
CA LYS A 33 -17.28 26.92 -9.50
C LYS A 33 -18.71 26.44 -9.81
N ARG A 34 -19.20 25.43 -9.10
CA ARG A 34 -20.54 24.85 -9.28
C ARG A 34 -21.02 24.15 -8.01
N SER A 35 -22.33 23.90 -7.95
CA SER A 35 -22.99 23.19 -6.87
C SER A 35 -23.27 21.73 -7.23
N PHE A 36 -23.41 20.88 -6.21
CA PHE A 36 -23.56 19.43 -6.35
C PHE A 36 -24.86 18.97 -5.64
N PRO A 37 -26.03 19.04 -6.30
CA PRO A 37 -27.29 18.58 -5.73
C PRO A 37 -27.35 17.05 -5.72
N TRP A 38 -27.53 16.45 -4.54
CA TRP A 38 -27.52 15.00 -4.38
C TRP A 38 -28.47 14.53 -3.26
N VAL A 39 -29.03 13.33 -3.43
CA VAL A 39 -29.84 12.66 -2.42
C VAL A 39 -28.91 11.78 -1.58
N PHE A 40 -28.65 12.19 -0.34
CA PHE A 40 -27.76 11.51 0.59
C PHE A 40 -28.52 10.56 1.50
N THR A 41 -27.98 9.37 1.74
CA THR A 41 -28.45 8.48 2.81
C THR A 41 -28.05 9.05 4.17
N ILE A 42 -29.02 9.20 5.07
CA ILE A 42 -28.78 9.58 6.46
C ILE A 42 -28.33 8.32 7.21
N ALA A 43 -27.06 8.26 7.60
CA ALA A 43 -26.49 7.13 8.31
C ALA A 43 -25.89 7.52 9.67
N GLN A 44 -25.85 6.59 10.61
CA GLN A 44 -25.18 6.74 11.90
C GLN A 44 -23.66 6.65 11.74
N VAL A 45 -23.05 7.70 11.18
CA VAL A 45 -21.60 7.80 10.99
C VAL A 45 -21.02 8.96 11.79
N ARG A 46 -19.80 8.81 12.30
CA ARG A 46 -19.12 9.88 13.05
C ARG A 46 -18.67 11.04 12.17
N THR A 47 -18.31 10.74 10.92
CA THR A 47 -17.83 11.71 9.93
C THR A 47 -18.59 11.49 8.63
N PRO A 48 -19.15 12.54 8.01
CA PRO A 48 -19.79 12.44 6.70
C PRO A 48 -18.81 11.95 5.63
N ILE A 49 -19.30 11.11 4.71
CA ILE A 49 -18.48 10.47 3.67
C ILE A 49 -19.11 10.78 2.31
N LEU A 50 -18.28 11.10 1.32
CA LEU A 50 -18.68 11.13 -0.08
C LEU A 50 -18.30 9.80 -0.73
N GLY A 51 -19.29 9.10 -1.28
CA GLY A 51 -19.09 7.84 -1.95
C GLY A 51 -18.50 7.98 -3.35
N ALA A 52 -18.00 6.87 -3.88
CA ALA A 52 -17.47 6.82 -5.25
C ALA A 52 -18.56 7.06 -6.32
N ASP A 53 -19.82 6.76 -5.99
CA ASP A 53 -21.01 7.06 -6.78
C ASP A 53 -21.20 8.56 -6.99
N PHE A 54 -21.11 9.36 -5.92
CA PHE A 54 -21.16 10.81 -5.99
C PHE A 54 -20.01 11.36 -6.84
N LEU A 55 -18.78 10.86 -6.61
CA LEU A 55 -17.60 11.30 -7.37
C LEU A 55 -17.74 10.99 -8.86
N ALA A 56 -18.21 9.79 -9.21
CA ALA A 56 -18.43 9.37 -10.58
C ALA A 56 -19.53 10.20 -11.27
N HIS A 57 -20.67 10.42 -10.60
CA HIS A 57 -21.78 11.20 -11.14
C HIS A 57 -21.36 12.62 -11.52
N PHE A 58 -20.53 13.25 -10.69
CA PHE A 58 -20.10 14.62 -10.90
C PHE A 58 -18.75 14.76 -11.62
N ASN A 59 -18.18 13.65 -12.10
CA ASN A 59 -16.88 13.61 -12.79
C ASN A 59 -15.74 14.23 -11.94
N LEU A 60 -15.73 13.89 -10.65
CA LEU A 60 -14.70 14.29 -9.69
C LEU A 60 -13.64 13.17 -9.57
N SER A 61 -12.36 13.53 -9.50
CA SER A 61 -11.26 12.59 -9.27
C SER A 61 -10.42 12.98 -8.05
N VAL A 62 -10.06 11.98 -7.26
CA VAL A 62 -9.16 12.16 -6.11
C VAL A 62 -7.72 11.91 -6.57
N ASN A 63 -6.87 12.91 -6.40
CA ASN A 63 -5.44 12.82 -6.65
C ASN A 63 -4.72 12.65 -5.31
N MET A 64 -4.28 11.42 -5.05
CA MET A 64 -3.65 11.04 -3.78
C MET A 64 -2.24 11.60 -3.59
N SER A 65 -1.48 11.85 -4.67
CA SER A 65 -0.11 12.36 -4.56
C SER A 65 -0.08 13.83 -4.15
N SER A 66 -1.03 14.62 -4.67
CA SER A 66 -1.18 16.04 -4.32
C SER A 66 -2.19 16.29 -3.19
N LEU A 67 -2.79 15.22 -2.65
CA LEU A 67 -3.88 15.26 -1.68
C LEU A 67 -4.98 16.24 -2.10
N SER A 68 -5.47 16.10 -3.32
CA SER A 68 -6.42 17.04 -3.91
C SER A 68 -7.61 16.35 -4.57
N LEU A 69 -8.71 17.09 -4.67
CA LEU A 69 -9.92 16.72 -5.40
C LEU A 69 -9.97 17.58 -6.67
N GLU A 70 -10.10 16.93 -7.81
CA GLU A 70 -10.15 17.54 -9.14
C GLU A 70 -11.56 17.41 -9.71
N ASP A 71 -12.12 18.52 -10.18
CA ASP A 71 -13.32 18.55 -10.99
C ASP A 71 -12.93 18.57 -12.46
N LYS A 72 -13.11 17.43 -13.13
CA LYS A 72 -12.77 17.28 -14.55
C LYS A 72 -13.74 17.99 -15.49
N THR A 73 -14.88 18.46 -14.98
CA THR A 73 -15.83 19.24 -15.80
C THR A 73 -15.37 20.68 -15.92
N THR A 74 -14.86 21.25 -14.83
CA THR A 74 -14.41 22.65 -14.79
C THR A 74 -12.89 22.78 -14.87
N ASN A 75 -12.16 21.67 -14.90
CA ASN A 75 -10.69 21.58 -14.81
C ASN A 75 -10.14 22.39 -13.63
N THR A 76 -10.80 22.31 -12.48
CA THR A 76 -10.35 22.98 -11.25
C THR A 76 -10.01 21.97 -10.17
N THR A 77 -9.03 22.32 -9.34
CA THR A 77 -8.52 21.44 -8.29
C THR A 77 -8.62 22.13 -6.94
N ARG A 78 -9.01 21.37 -5.92
CA ARG A 78 -9.06 21.80 -4.53
C ARG A 78 -8.20 20.90 -3.68
N LYS A 79 -7.23 21.48 -2.96
CA LYS A 79 -6.42 20.73 -2.00
C LYS A 79 -7.31 20.27 -0.85
N GLY A 80 -7.25 18.99 -0.56
CA GLY A 80 -7.82 18.39 0.63
C GLY A 80 -6.91 18.58 1.84
N ILE A 81 -7.45 18.27 3.01
CA ILE A 81 -6.72 18.22 4.27
C ILE A 81 -6.78 16.77 4.74
N THR A 82 -5.63 16.19 5.06
CA THR A 82 -5.57 14.83 5.60
C THR A 82 -6.24 14.80 6.98
N SER A 83 -7.16 13.87 7.17
CA SER A 83 -7.78 13.66 8.48
C SER A 83 -6.76 13.15 9.49
N ILE A 84 -6.90 13.56 10.76
CA ILE A 84 -6.11 13.06 11.88
C ILE A 84 -6.45 11.61 12.27
N TYR A 85 -7.51 11.04 11.70
CA TYR A 85 -7.85 9.64 11.92
C TYR A 85 -6.94 8.73 11.09
N THR A 86 -6.35 7.71 11.73
CA THR A 86 -5.60 6.68 11.05
C THR A 86 -6.53 5.92 10.10
N SER A 87 -6.22 5.94 8.80
CA SER A 87 -6.93 5.12 7.81
C SER A 87 -6.92 3.67 8.28
N THR A 88 -8.10 3.10 8.45
CA THR A 88 -8.26 1.66 8.57
C THR A 88 -7.87 1.12 7.20
N CYS A 89 -6.72 0.46 7.10
CA CYS A 89 -6.35 -0.23 5.89
C CYS A 89 -7.51 -1.14 5.47
N ILE A 90 -7.76 -1.27 4.17
CA ILE A 90 -8.58 -2.36 3.65
C ILE A 90 -7.76 -3.63 3.93
N SER A 91 -7.94 -4.19 5.11
CA SER A 91 -7.51 -5.55 5.40
C SER A 91 -8.55 -6.44 4.75
N ALA A 92 -8.12 -7.39 3.93
CA ALA A 92 -8.96 -8.48 3.47
C ALA A 92 -9.26 -9.41 4.66
N THR A 93 -9.95 -8.92 5.69
CA THR A 93 -10.44 -9.77 6.77
C THR A 93 -11.62 -10.56 6.24
N LEU A 94 -11.43 -11.88 6.19
CA LEU A 94 -12.47 -12.88 5.90
C LEU A 94 -13.71 -12.60 6.77
N PRO A 95 -14.94 -12.87 6.29
CA PRO A 95 -16.18 -12.42 6.95
C PRO A 95 -16.44 -13.00 8.35
N GLU A 96 -15.69 -14.01 8.79
CA GLU A 96 -15.97 -14.74 10.03
C GLU A 96 -15.11 -14.27 11.19
N ALA A 97 -15.77 -13.84 12.25
CA ALA A 97 -15.19 -13.57 13.57
C ALA A 97 -14.68 -14.88 14.20
N ASN A 98 -13.53 -15.36 13.73
CA ASN A 98 -12.77 -16.41 14.37
C ASN A 98 -11.59 -15.78 15.12
N GLY A 99 -11.04 -16.49 16.11
CA GLY A 99 -9.92 -15.99 16.93
C GLY A 99 -8.65 -15.63 16.15
N MET A 100 -8.57 -15.95 14.86
CA MET A 100 -7.48 -15.54 13.98
C MET A 100 -7.58 -14.05 13.63
N GLN A 101 -8.78 -13.46 13.54
CA GLN A 101 -8.93 -12.02 13.31
C GLN A 101 -8.32 -11.20 14.44
N ASP A 102 -8.60 -11.55 15.70
CA ASP A 102 -8.02 -10.88 16.87
C ASP A 102 -6.48 -10.98 16.86
N LEU A 103 -5.96 -12.13 16.44
CA LEU A 103 -4.52 -12.36 16.33
C LEU A 103 -3.88 -11.52 15.22
N LEU A 104 -4.48 -11.49 14.02
CA LEU A 104 -4.00 -10.69 12.90
C LEU A 104 -4.12 -9.18 13.18
N GLN A 105 -5.16 -8.76 13.89
CA GLN A 105 -5.31 -7.37 14.33
C GLN A 105 -4.25 -7.00 15.37
N LYS A 106 -3.99 -7.89 16.35
CA LYS A 106 -2.92 -7.73 17.34
C LYS A 106 -1.53 -7.64 16.70
N TYR A 107 -1.30 -8.35 15.60
CA TYR A 107 -0.04 -8.37 14.86
C TYR A 107 -0.17 -7.86 13.41
N SER A 108 -0.84 -6.72 13.24
CA SER A 108 -1.13 -6.14 11.92
C SER A 108 0.10 -5.93 11.03
N GLN A 109 1.26 -5.68 11.65
CA GLN A 109 2.58 -5.58 11.01
C GLN A 109 2.98 -6.80 10.16
N ILE A 110 2.42 -7.98 10.43
CA ILE A 110 2.69 -9.21 9.68
C ILE A 110 1.90 -9.20 8.36
N THR A 111 0.70 -8.63 8.37
CA THR A 111 -0.20 -8.57 7.20
C THR A 111 0.00 -7.33 6.35
N THR A 112 0.67 -6.30 6.88
CA THR A 112 1.02 -5.12 6.09
C THR A 112 2.11 -5.48 5.09
N PRO A 113 1.93 -5.19 3.79
CA PRO A 113 2.97 -5.45 2.79
C PRO A 113 4.24 -4.69 3.19
N PHE A 114 5.36 -5.39 3.19
CA PHE A 114 6.65 -4.86 3.58
C PHE A 114 6.98 -3.61 2.77
N ARG A 115 7.17 -2.47 3.44
CA ARG A 115 7.62 -1.23 2.79
C ARG A 115 9.13 -1.14 2.94
N TYR A 116 9.85 -1.30 1.83
CA TYR A 116 11.32 -1.15 1.77
C TYR A 116 11.84 0.23 2.23
N ALA A 117 10.95 1.22 2.42
CA ALA A 117 11.28 2.54 2.95
C ALA A 117 11.34 2.62 4.49
N GLU A 118 10.96 1.57 5.22
CA GLU A 118 11.03 1.57 6.68
C GLU A 118 12.46 1.34 7.17
N THR A 119 12.91 2.17 8.12
CA THR A 119 14.22 2.00 8.75
C THR A 119 14.18 0.77 9.66
N ILE A 120 15.15 -0.15 9.45
CA ILE A 120 15.32 -1.32 10.30
C ILE A 120 15.52 -0.85 11.75
N ARG A 121 14.62 -1.25 12.66
CA ARG A 121 14.57 -0.71 14.03
C ARG A 121 15.70 -1.24 14.93
N HIS A 122 16.36 -2.32 14.54
CA HIS A 122 17.47 -2.91 15.29
C HIS A 122 18.79 -2.63 14.58
N ASN A 123 19.80 -2.19 15.33
CA ASN A 123 21.17 -2.02 14.84
C ASN A 123 21.95 -3.35 14.79
N ALA A 124 21.24 -4.47 14.61
CA ALA A 124 21.84 -5.78 14.51
C ALA A 124 22.35 -5.95 13.08
N GLU A 125 23.66 -5.85 12.92
CA GLU A 125 24.35 -6.13 11.66
C GLU A 125 24.77 -7.61 11.62
N HIS A 126 24.45 -8.29 10.52
CA HIS A 126 24.84 -9.68 10.32
C HIS A 126 26.23 -9.75 9.69
N ASN A 127 27.26 -9.97 10.51
CA ASN A 127 28.63 -10.13 10.05
C ASN A 127 28.92 -11.58 9.69
N ILE A 128 29.19 -11.83 8.41
CA ILE A 128 29.65 -13.13 7.92
C ILE A 128 31.18 -13.11 7.93
N TYR A 129 31.78 -13.84 8.87
CA TYR A 129 33.23 -14.02 8.91
C TYR A 129 33.63 -15.14 7.94
N ILE A 130 34.47 -14.79 6.97
CA ILE A 130 35.04 -15.74 6.02
C ILE A 130 36.52 -15.90 6.38
N THR A 131 36.94 -17.14 6.67
CA THR A 131 38.33 -17.46 7.08
C THR A 131 39.26 -17.61 5.87
N ASP A 132 38.71 -18.02 4.73
CA ASP A 132 39.46 -18.29 3.51
C ASP A 132 39.47 -17.08 2.54
N PRO A 133 40.48 -16.97 1.66
CA PRO A 133 40.52 -15.92 0.65
C PRO A 133 39.31 -16.01 -0.31
N PRO A 134 38.82 -14.87 -0.85
CA PRO A 134 37.71 -14.87 -1.78
C PRO A 134 38.01 -15.72 -3.02
N MET A 135 37.15 -16.69 -3.31
CA MET A 135 37.24 -17.47 -4.54
C MET A 135 36.44 -16.81 -5.64
N TYR A 136 37.12 -16.47 -6.74
CA TYR A 136 36.47 -15.94 -7.94
C TYR A 136 36.06 -17.07 -8.89
N SER A 137 34.86 -16.96 -9.46
CA SER A 137 34.44 -17.79 -10.59
C SER A 137 33.90 -16.90 -11.71
N SER A 138 34.17 -17.29 -12.96
CA SER A 138 33.68 -16.54 -14.12
C SER A 138 32.15 -16.62 -14.20
N PRO A 139 31.44 -15.49 -14.42
CA PRO A 139 30.00 -15.48 -14.59
C PRO A 139 29.55 -16.39 -15.73
N ARG A 140 28.58 -17.27 -15.46
CA ARG A 140 27.98 -18.11 -16.51
C ARG A 140 26.98 -17.31 -17.33
N ARG A 141 26.97 -17.55 -18.64
CA ARG A 141 25.99 -16.94 -19.55
C ARG A 141 24.57 -17.44 -19.24
N LEU A 142 23.64 -16.51 -19.07
CA LEU A 142 22.21 -16.82 -19.06
C LEU A 142 21.66 -16.83 -20.48
N ARG A 143 20.63 -17.65 -20.72
CA ARG A 143 19.81 -17.56 -21.95
C ARG A 143 19.23 -16.14 -22.09
N PRO A 144 19.08 -15.60 -23.31
CA PRO A 144 18.64 -14.22 -23.52
C PRO A 144 17.33 -13.85 -22.79
N ASP A 145 16.34 -14.73 -22.83
CA ASP A 145 15.03 -14.50 -22.19
C ASP A 145 15.17 -14.36 -20.67
N LYS A 146 15.94 -15.26 -20.06
CA LYS A 146 16.22 -15.26 -18.61
C LYS A 146 17.07 -14.06 -18.21
N TYR A 147 18.05 -13.69 -19.04
CA TYR A 147 18.89 -12.51 -18.81
C TYR A 147 18.04 -11.23 -18.80
N LYS A 148 17.10 -11.08 -19.76
CA LYS A 148 16.22 -9.91 -19.82
C LYS A 148 15.35 -9.79 -18.57
N LEU A 149 14.74 -10.90 -18.13
CA LEU A 149 13.91 -10.91 -16.92
C LEU A 149 14.73 -10.60 -15.66
N ALA A 150 15.87 -11.28 -15.48
CA ALA A 150 16.74 -11.04 -14.33
C ALA A 150 17.25 -9.59 -14.28
N LYS A 151 17.65 -9.04 -15.43
CA LYS A 151 18.12 -7.64 -15.50
C LYS A 151 17.03 -6.64 -15.09
N ALA A 152 15.80 -6.84 -15.54
CA ALA A 152 14.68 -5.97 -15.16
C ALA A 152 14.42 -6.03 -13.65
N GLU A 153 14.45 -7.23 -13.06
CA GLU A 153 14.26 -7.42 -11.63
C GLU A 153 15.38 -6.75 -10.80
N PHE A 154 16.64 -6.94 -11.17
CA PHE A 154 17.76 -6.27 -10.48
C PHE A 154 17.70 -4.74 -10.62
N GLN A 155 17.24 -4.22 -11.76
CA GLN A 155 17.02 -2.78 -11.93
C GLN A 155 15.89 -2.27 -11.02
N HIS A 156 14.82 -3.04 -10.86
CA HIS A 156 13.74 -2.72 -9.93
C HIS A 156 14.23 -2.73 -8.48
N MET A 157 14.99 -3.73 -8.07
CA MET A 157 15.59 -3.81 -6.73
C MET A 157 16.57 -2.65 -6.45
N LEU A 158 17.34 -2.22 -7.46
CA LEU A 158 18.19 -1.02 -7.37
C LEU A 158 17.34 0.24 -7.15
N TYR A 159 16.26 0.40 -7.92
CA TYR A 159 15.32 1.52 -7.78
C TYR A 159 14.66 1.56 -6.39
N LEU A 160 14.30 0.39 -5.84
CA LEU A 160 13.74 0.25 -4.50
C LEU A 160 14.77 0.41 -3.37
N GLY A 161 16.07 0.48 -3.68
CA GLY A 161 17.15 0.60 -2.69
C GLY A 161 17.45 -0.70 -1.94
N ILE A 162 16.95 -1.84 -2.41
CA ILE A 162 17.16 -3.16 -1.78
C ILE A 162 18.60 -3.63 -1.99
N ILE A 163 19.12 -3.40 -3.19
CA ILE A 163 20.51 -3.71 -3.55
C ILE A 163 21.23 -2.42 -3.93
N ARG A 164 22.57 -2.45 -3.83
CA ARG A 164 23.45 -1.37 -4.24
C ARG A 164 24.63 -1.92 -5.04
N PRO A 165 25.20 -1.14 -5.98
CA PRO A 165 26.47 -1.50 -6.59
C PRO A 165 27.56 -1.68 -5.51
N PRO A 166 28.45 -2.67 -5.66
CA PRO A 166 29.54 -2.88 -4.71
C PRO A 166 30.53 -1.71 -4.77
N THR A 167 31.12 -1.36 -3.62
CA THR A 167 32.08 -0.26 -3.48
C THR A 167 33.47 -0.60 -4.04
N SER A 168 33.79 -1.88 -4.26
CA SER A 168 35.10 -2.33 -4.77
C SER A 168 34.97 -3.47 -5.80
N PRO A 169 35.82 -3.50 -6.85
CA PRO A 169 35.79 -4.51 -7.92
C PRO A 169 36.10 -5.94 -7.48
N THR A 170 36.82 -6.12 -6.35
CA THR A 170 37.24 -7.44 -5.84
C THR A 170 36.19 -8.14 -4.98
N HIS A 171 35.07 -7.47 -4.67
CA HIS A 171 34.02 -7.98 -3.78
C HIS A 171 32.74 -8.37 -4.54
N LEU A 172 32.87 -9.02 -5.69
CA LEU A 172 31.75 -9.64 -6.39
C LEU A 172 31.40 -10.99 -5.77
N LEU A 173 30.83 -10.99 -4.56
CA LEU A 173 30.09 -12.14 -4.04
C LEU A 173 28.60 -11.97 -4.39
N PHE A 174 28.25 -12.21 -5.64
CA PHE A 174 26.89 -12.63 -5.98
C PHE A 174 26.89 -14.17 -5.97
N ILE A 175 26.51 -14.78 -4.85
CA ILE A 175 26.32 -16.24 -4.79
C ILE A 175 24.95 -16.54 -5.42
N TRP A 176 24.95 -17.12 -6.62
CA TRP A 176 23.74 -17.72 -7.19
C TRP A 176 23.57 -19.13 -6.61
N PHE A 177 22.53 -19.34 -5.80
CA PHE A 177 22.07 -20.69 -5.49
C PHE A 177 20.88 -21.01 -6.40
N GLN A 178 21.00 -22.07 -7.22
CA GLN A 178 19.84 -22.62 -7.93
C GLN A 178 19.27 -23.73 -7.04
N ASN A 179 18.25 -23.40 -6.25
CA ASN A 179 17.54 -24.41 -5.47
C ASN A 179 16.76 -25.34 -6.42
N ARG A 180 16.61 -26.62 -6.08
CA ARG A 180 15.85 -27.59 -6.92
C ARG A 180 14.35 -27.28 -6.95
N THR A 181 13.89 -26.35 -6.12
CA THR A 181 12.60 -25.67 -6.19
C THR A 181 12.84 -24.25 -6.71
N GLN A 182 12.04 -23.78 -7.67
CA GLN A 182 12.28 -22.59 -8.50
C GLN A 182 12.19 -21.23 -7.77
N GLU A 183 12.91 -21.03 -6.67
CA GLU A 183 13.04 -19.73 -6.00
C GLU A 183 14.50 -19.27 -6.00
N LEU A 184 14.71 -18.01 -6.37
CA LEU A 184 16.01 -17.34 -6.39
C LEU A 184 16.10 -16.44 -5.17
N GLU A 185 16.92 -16.83 -4.19
CA GLU A 185 17.31 -15.95 -3.08
C GLU A 185 18.65 -15.26 -3.38
N VAL A 186 18.75 -13.98 -3.00
CA VAL A 186 19.97 -13.17 -3.14
C VAL A 186 20.46 -12.82 -1.74
N LEU A 187 21.62 -13.32 -1.35
CA LEU A 187 22.33 -12.91 -0.13
C LEU A 187 23.50 -12.00 -0.50
N VAL A 188 23.56 -10.83 0.14
CA VAL A 188 24.66 -9.86 0.01
C VAL A 188 25.47 -9.89 1.31
N ALA A 189 26.76 -10.23 1.23
CA ALA A 189 27.68 -10.19 2.37
C ALA A 189 28.69 -9.06 2.18
N THR A 190 28.91 -8.25 3.22
CA THR A 190 29.99 -7.25 3.28
C THR A 190 30.94 -7.60 4.42
N SER A 191 32.24 -7.58 4.17
CA SER A 191 33.28 -7.69 5.21
C SER A 191 33.43 -6.35 5.93
N GLY A 192 33.18 -6.31 7.24
CA GLY A 192 33.52 -5.16 8.09
C GLY A 192 35.03 -5.06 8.30
N SER A 193 35.54 -3.82 8.24
CA SER A 193 36.87 -3.43 8.72
C SER A 193 36.86 -3.19 10.22
#